data_AF-P75275-F1
#
_entry.id   AF-P75275-F1
#
_cell.length_a   1.000
_cell.length_b   1.000
_cell.length_c   1.000
_cell.angle_alpha   90.00
_cell.angle_beta   90.00
_cell.angle_gamma   90.00
#
_symmetry.space_group_name_H-M   'P 1'
#
loop_
_entity.id
_entity.type
_entity.pdbx_description
1 polymer ?
#
loop_
_entity_poly.entity_id
_entity_poly.type
_entity_poly.pdbx_seq_one_letter_code
_entity_poly.pdbx_strand_id
1 'polypeptide(L)'
;MQAFKEYWQKQKKDVTDKKQLLEALKLSFAKEQNKTFAFLIKNFQDGISNYYPNDQEDQSEAAKTAFGTQGIAFPQSGLKGIFMSEWLRKQLGEKAKINLDIKSLKVTDSKISPTIKWNKDIGIKRNQDKPYNFRFEIDIEYQGNYKLSWLEAIIAKFSGIPGEWKGKLNLKFIVDGDLSWEIVQKPDYPGSLFQFDDQKQQLLFKLHVWEKITVQEPEFMELIKSQNLHNLELRTESTKPPVVDLASYLHYQLLKLNQQ
;
A
#
# COMPACT_ATOMS: atom_id res chain seq x y z
N MET A 1 8.52 -5.34 -20.32
CA MET A 1 9.13 -6.19 -19.28
C MET A 1 10.14 -7.19 -19.84
N GLN A 2 9.81 -7.94 -20.91
CA GLN A 2 10.76 -8.85 -21.56
C GLN A 2 12.09 -8.18 -21.93
N ALA A 3 12.04 -6.98 -22.52
CA ALA A 3 13.24 -6.19 -22.81
C ALA A 3 14.10 -5.86 -21.57
N PHE A 4 13.50 -5.72 -20.38
CA PHE A 4 14.24 -5.50 -19.13
C PHE A 4 14.99 -6.77 -18.73
N LYS A 5 14.35 -7.95 -18.81
CA LYS A 5 15.00 -9.24 -18.56
C LYS A 5 16.17 -9.47 -19.51
N GLU A 6 15.94 -9.32 -20.80
CA GLU A 6 16.96 -9.53 -21.84
C GLU A 6 18.14 -8.58 -21.69
N TYR A 7 17.88 -7.31 -21.34
CA TYR A 7 18.93 -6.35 -21.07
C TYR A 7 19.83 -6.82 -19.92
N TRP A 8 19.25 -7.25 -18.79
CA TRP A 8 20.03 -7.68 -17.63
C TRP A 8 20.70 -9.04 -17.81
N GLN A 9 20.09 -9.96 -18.55
CA GLN A 9 20.74 -11.22 -18.94
C GLN A 9 22.01 -10.97 -19.75
N LYS A 10 22.01 -9.99 -20.69
CA LYS A 10 23.21 -9.56 -21.41
C LYS A 10 24.27 -8.95 -20.49
N GLN A 11 23.87 -8.41 -19.34
CA GLN A 11 24.75 -7.94 -18.26
C GLN A 11 25.11 -9.04 -17.25
N LYS A 12 24.84 -10.31 -17.57
CA LYS A 12 25.08 -11.48 -16.71
C LYS A 12 24.35 -11.42 -15.36
N LYS A 13 23.14 -10.83 -15.34
CA LYS A 13 22.25 -10.82 -14.18
C LYS A 13 20.93 -11.50 -14.52
N ASP A 14 20.51 -12.45 -13.69
CA ASP A 14 19.18 -13.05 -13.75
C ASP A 14 18.22 -12.31 -12.81
N VAL A 15 17.38 -11.44 -13.37
CA VAL A 15 16.42 -10.64 -12.58
C VAL A 15 15.21 -11.42 -12.09
N THR A 16 15.13 -12.73 -12.40
CA THR A 16 14.16 -13.62 -11.75
C THR A 16 14.64 -14.09 -10.37
N ASP A 17 15.94 -13.95 -10.08
CA ASP A 17 16.49 -14.02 -8.74
C ASP A 17 16.41 -12.64 -8.06
N LYS A 18 15.78 -12.58 -6.87
CA LYS A 18 15.47 -11.30 -6.20
C LYS A 18 16.73 -10.52 -5.80
N LYS A 19 17.79 -11.24 -5.40
CA LYS A 19 19.07 -10.62 -5.04
C LYS A 19 19.72 -9.95 -6.24
N GLN A 20 19.81 -10.65 -7.37
CA GLN A 20 20.35 -10.09 -8.61
C GLN A 20 19.47 -8.98 -9.19
N LEU A 21 18.14 -9.05 -9.03
CA LEU A 21 17.23 -7.95 -9.34
C LEU A 21 17.57 -6.70 -8.53
N LEU A 22 17.82 -6.83 -7.22
CA LEU A 22 18.16 -5.68 -6.38
C LEU A 22 19.48 -5.03 -6.81
N GLU A 23 20.49 -5.83 -7.14
CA GLU A 23 21.75 -5.34 -7.70
C GLU A 23 21.56 -4.62 -9.04
N ALA A 24 20.75 -5.21 -9.94
CA ALA A 24 20.37 -4.59 -11.20
C ALA A 24 19.66 -3.24 -10.99
N LEU A 25 18.74 -3.17 -10.03
CA LEU A 25 18.04 -1.93 -9.68
C LEU A 25 19.00 -0.87 -9.13
N LYS A 26 19.97 -1.23 -8.29
CA LYS A 26 20.99 -0.29 -7.80
C LYS A 26 21.80 0.32 -8.94
N LEU A 27 22.27 -0.53 -9.86
CA LEU A 27 23.02 -0.09 -11.04
C LEU A 27 22.16 0.78 -11.97
N SER A 28 20.90 0.38 -12.20
CA SER A 28 19.94 1.17 -12.98
C SER A 28 19.72 2.54 -12.35
N PHE A 29 19.49 2.56 -11.05
CA PHE A 29 19.17 3.77 -10.30
C PHE A 29 20.38 4.70 -10.24
N ALA A 30 21.59 4.19 -10.06
CA ALA A 30 22.82 5.00 -10.10
C ALA A 30 23.04 5.69 -11.45
N LYS A 31 22.63 5.04 -12.56
CA LYS A 31 22.77 5.58 -13.92
C LYS A 31 21.65 6.57 -14.28
N GLU A 32 20.40 6.22 -13.99
CA GLU A 32 19.19 6.90 -14.46
C GLU A 32 18.11 6.87 -13.36
N GLN A 33 18.27 7.70 -12.33
CA GLN A 33 17.45 7.70 -11.11
C GLN A 33 15.95 7.87 -11.41
N ASN A 34 15.57 8.94 -12.11
CA ASN A 34 14.15 9.23 -12.39
C ASN A 34 13.51 8.19 -13.31
N LYS A 35 14.24 7.70 -14.32
CA LYS A 35 13.74 6.65 -15.21
C LYS A 35 13.51 5.34 -14.46
N THR A 36 14.44 4.97 -13.57
CA THR A 36 14.33 3.77 -12.74
C THR A 36 13.19 3.92 -11.73
N PHE A 37 13.06 5.09 -11.10
CA PHE A 37 11.96 5.38 -10.17
C PHE A 37 10.59 5.32 -10.86
N ALA A 38 10.42 5.96 -12.02
CA ALA A 38 9.20 5.88 -12.79
C ALA A 38 8.85 4.45 -13.20
N PHE A 39 9.86 3.66 -13.58
CA PHE A 39 9.69 2.24 -13.86
C PHE A 39 9.22 1.46 -12.61
N LEU A 40 9.79 1.72 -11.43
CA LEU A 40 9.39 1.09 -10.18
C LEU A 40 7.95 1.46 -9.78
N ILE A 41 7.58 2.74 -9.85
CA ILE A 41 6.22 3.20 -9.52
C ILE A 41 5.19 2.59 -10.47
N LYS A 42 5.49 2.52 -11.78
CA LYS A 42 4.60 1.87 -12.74
C LYS A 42 4.40 0.38 -12.41
N ASN A 43 5.47 -0.34 -12.10
CA ASN A 43 5.37 -1.75 -11.72
C ASN A 43 4.75 -1.98 -10.34
N PHE A 44 4.82 -0.99 -9.45
CA PHE A 44 4.08 -1.01 -8.20
C PHE A 44 2.57 -0.95 -8.46
N GLN A 45 2.11 0.00 -9.29
CA GLN A 45 0.70 0.12 -9.70
C GLN A 45 0.19 -1.15 -10.42
N ASP A 46 0.97 -1.64 -11.38
CA ASP A 46 0.63 -2.84 -12.16
C ASP A 46 0.66 -4.08 -11.25
N GLY A 47 1.62 -4.13 -10.33
CA GLY A 47 1.73 -5.17 -9.30
C GLY A 47 0.49 -5.26 -8.44
N ILE A 48 -0.05 -4.14 -7.98
CA ILE A 48 -1.31 -4.10 -7.20
C ILE A 48 -2.47 -4.63 -8.04
N SER A 49 -2.67 -4.09 -9.25
CA SER A 49 -3.77 -4.51 -10.13
C SER A 49 -3.71 -6.00 -10.43
N ASN A 50 -2.50 -6.51 -10.68
CA ASN A 50 -2.29 -7.89 -11.09
C ASN A 50 -2.31 -8.88 -9.93
N TYR A 51 -2.06 -8.44 -8.70
CA TYR A 51 -2.10 -9.28 -7.50
C TYR A 51 -3.53 -9.64 -7.06
N TYR A 52 -4.53 -8.89 -7.52
CA TYR A 52 -5.94 -9.17 -7.26
C TYR A 52 -6.70 -9.59 -8.53
N PRO A 53 -6.29 -10.65 -9.26
CA PRO A 53 -7.00 -11.07 -10.46
C PRO A 53 -8.41 -11.53 -10.11
N ASN A 54 -9.42 -11.00 -10.80
CA ASN A 54 -10.83 -11.29 -10.51
C ASN A 54 -11.20 -11.03 -9.04
N ASP A 55 -10.62 -10.00 -8.43
CA ASP A 55 -10.93 -9.51 -7.09
C ASP A 55 -10.59 -10.50 -5.95
N GLN A 56 -9.66 -11.43 -6.22
CA GLN A 56 -9.11 -12.38 -5.24
C GLN A 56 -7.59 -12.29 -5.18
N GLU A 57 -6.99 -12.50 -4.01
CA GLU A 57 -5.54 -12.53 -3.84
C GLU A 57 -4.89 -13.61 -4.72
N ASP A 58 -3.84 -13.25 -5.45
CA ASP A 58 -3.06 -14.18 -6.25
C ASP A 58 -2.26 -15.15 -5.35
N GLN A 59 -2.64 -16.42 -5.40
CA GLN A 59 -2.03 -17.52 -4.63
C GLN A 59 -0.96 -18.29 -5.42
N SER A 60 -0.55 -17.79 -6.59
CA SER A 60 0.47 -18.41 -7.44
C SER A 60 1.84 -18.46 -6.75
N GLU A 61 2.68 -19.38 -7.23
CA GLU A 61 4.08 -19.46 -6.77
C GLU A 61 4.87 -18.18 -7.07
N ALA A 62 4.51 -17.43 -8.12
CA ALA A 62 5.11 -16.14 -8.43
C ALA A 62 4.80 -15.09 -7.32
N ALA A 63 3.54 -15.02 -6.89
CA ALA A 63 3.11 -14.15 -5.79
C ALA A 63 3.80 -14.52 -4.47
N LYS A 64 3.80 -15.81 -4.11
CA LYS A 64 4.48 -16.33 -2.91
C LYS A 64 5.98 -16.09 -2.94
N THR A 65 6.63 -16.25 -4.09
CA THR A 65 8.08 -16.02 -4.22
C THR A 65 8.43 -14.54 -4.05
N ALA A 66 7.64 -13.66 -4.65
CA ALA A 66 7.91 -12.22 -4.61
C ALA A 66 7.60 -11.60 -3.24
N PHE A 67 6.45 -11.93 -2.66
CA PHE A 67 5.89 -11.28 -1.46
C PHE A 67 5.92 -12.15 -0.19
N GLY A 68 6.22 -13.44 -0.31
CA GLY A 68 6.13 -14.40 0.79
C GLY A 68 4.70 -14.90 1.05
N THR A 69 4.55 -15.70 2.11
CA THR A 69 3.26 -16.29 2.50
C THR A 69 2.27 -15.29 3.08
N GLN A 70 2.74 -14.11 3.50
CA GLN A 70 1.89 -13.03 4.02
C GLN A 70 1.21 -12.22 2.90
N GLY A 71 1.64 -12.41 1.65
CA GLY A 71 1.14 -11.66 0.52
C GLY A 71 1.69 -10.24 0.44
N ILE A 72 1.05 -9.44 -0.41
CA ILE A 72 1.47 -8.06 -0.69
C ILE A 72 1.35 -7.16 0.55
N ALA A 73 2.22 -6.16 0.63
CA ALA A 73 2.22 -5.23 1.77
C ALA A 73 1.10 -4.18 1.69
N PHE A 74 0.71 -3.77 0.47
CA PHE A 74 -0.31 -2.74 0.27
C PHE A 74 -0.86 -2.76 -1.18
N PRO A 75 -2.18 -2.61 -1.39
CA PRO A 75 -3.24 -2.67 -0.38
C PRO A 75 -3.40 -4.10 0.15
N GLN A 76 -4.14 -4.27 1.24
CA GLN A 76 -4.43 -5.59 1.82
C GLN A 76 -5.94 -5.82 1.86
N SER A 77 -6.36 -7.08 2.03
CA SER A 77 -7.78 -7.44 2.20
C SER A 77 -8.25 -7.27 3.66
N GLY A 78 -9.57 -7.26 3.84
CA GLY A 78 -10.21 -7.21 5.15
C GLY A 78 -9.86 -5.96 5.97
N LEU A 79 -9.94 -6.08 7.30
CA LEU A 79 -9.60 -4.99 8.23
C LEU A 79 -8.13 -4.55 8.15
N LYS A 80 -7.23 -5.40 7.68
CA LYS A 80 -5.82 -5.03 7.46
C LYS A 80 -5.68 -4.03 6.32
N GLY A 81 -6.60 -4.09 5.36
CA GLY A 81 -6.74 -3.14 4.28
C GLY A 81 -7.32 -1.79 4.65
N ILE A 82 -7.67 -1.54 5.91
CA ILE A 82 -8.18 -0.25 6.38
C ILE A 82 -7.20 0.33 7.40
N PHE A 83 -6.71 1.54 7.15
CA PHE A 83 -5.83 2.21 8.09
C PHE A 83 -6.64 2.83 9.23
N MET A 84 -6.24 2.49 10.44
CA MET A 84 -6.85 3.00 11.66
C MET A 84 -5.84 2.92 12.79
N SER A 85 -6.14 3.54 13.92
CA SER A 85 -5.28 3.40 15.10
C SER A 85 -5.22 1.94 15.56
N GLU A 86 -4.07 1.52 16.11
CA GLU A 86 -3.93 0.17 16.69
C GLU A 86 -4.95 -0.07 17.81
N TRP A 87 -5.26 0.97 18.59
CA TRP A 87 -6.32 0.92 19.58
C TRP A 87 -7.66 0.58 18.93
N LEU A 88 -8.06 1.29 17.86
CA LEU A 88 -9.32 1.05 17.18
C LEU A 88 -9.35 -0.35 16.54
N ARG A 89 -8.27 -0.76 15.87
CA ARG A 89 -8.16 -2.11 15.30
C ARG A 89 -8.35 -3.19 16.36
N LYS A 90 -7.72 -3.03 17.52
CA LYS A 90 -7.87 -3.94 18.66
C LYS A 90 -9.30 -3.94 19.19
N GLN A 91 -9.91 -2.76 19.39
CA GLN A 91 -11.31 -2.67 19.82
C GLN A 91 -12.24 -3.38 18.83
N LEU A 92 -12.09 -3.15 17.53
CA LEU A 92 -12.90 -3.82 16.52
C LEU A 92 -12.67 -5.34 16.50
N GLY A 93 -11.43 -5.80 16.68
CA GLY A 93 -11.12 -7.24 16.72
C GLY A 93 -11.62 -7.96 17.97
N GLU A 94 -11.65 -7.29 19.12
CA GLU A 94 -12.10 -7.86 20.40
C GLU A 94 -13.62 -7.74 20.60
N LYS A 95 -14.19 -6.62 20.18
CA LYS A 95 -15.59 -6.26 20.48
C LYS A 95 -16.55 -6.52 19.34
N ALA A 96 -16.04 -6.76 18.13
CA ALA A 96 -16.88 -6.99 16.96
C ALA A 96 -16.36 -8.15 16.12
N LYS A 97 -17.28 -8.82 15.42
CA LYS A 97 -16.95 -9.70 14.32
C LYS A 97 -17.14 -8.92 13.03
N ILE A 98 -16.04 -8.65 12.33
CA ILE A 98 -16.04 -7.95 11.05
C ILE A 98 -15.59 -8.90 9.96
N ASN A 99 -16.39 -8.98 8.89
CA ASN A 99 -15.97 -9.59 7.65
C ASN A 99 -16.06 -8.55 6.53
N LEU A 100 -14.99 -8.40 5.75
CA LEU A 100 -14.88 -7.48 4.62
C LEU A 100 -14.18 -8.22 3.48
N ASP A 101 -14.94 -8.57 2.47
CA ASP A 101 -14.46 -9.23 1.27
C ASP A 101 -14.30 -8.20 0.15
N ILE A 102 -13.15 -8.18 -0.53
CA ILE A 102 -12.97 -7.36 -1.72
C ILE A 102 -13.91 -7.87 -2.82
N LYS A 103 -14.70 -6.96 -3.40
CA LYS A 103 -15.58 -7.22 -4.55
C LYS A 103 -15.08 -6.62 -5.82
N SER A 104 -14.36 -5.50 -5.73
CA SER A 104 -13.66 -4.94 -6.86
C SER A 104 -12.43 -4.18 -6.39
N LEU A 105 -11.32 -4.31 -7.12
CA LEU A 105 -10.16 -3.45 -6.95
C LEU A 105 -9.77 -2.82 -8.29
N LYS A 106 -9.59 -1.50 -8.30
CA LYS A 106 -9.15 -0.77 -9.49
C LYS A 106 -8.05 0.22 -9.14
N VAL A 107 -6.95 0.18 -9.89
CA VAL A 107 -5.89 1.19 -9.83
C VAL A 107 -6.08 2.17 -10.97
N THR A 108 -6.18 3.46 -10.65
CA THR A 108 -6.30 4.55 -11.62
C THR A 108 -5.04 5.42 -11.55
N ASP A 109 -4.30 5.49 -12.65
CA ASP A 109 -3.10 6.31 -12.73
C ASP A 109 -3.43 7.79 -12.85
N SER A 110 -2.60 8.64 -12.25
CA SER A 110 -2.63 10.07 -12.56
C SER A 110 -1.65 10.35 -13.70
N LYS A 111 -1.92 11.34 -14.54
CA LYS A 111 -1.01 11.72 -15.66
C LYS A 111 0.28 12.42 -15.17
N ILE A 112 0.79 12.07 -14.00
CA ILE A 112 1.99 12.64 -13.38
C ILE A 112 3.18 11.73 -13.70
N SER A 113 4.19 12.25 -14.39
CA SER A 113 5.45 11.53 -14.61
C SER A 113 6.21 11.38 -13.29
N PRO A 114 6.45 10.16 -12.78
CA PRO A 114 7.07 9.99 -11.48
C PRO A 114 8.53 10.45 -11.45
N THR A 115 8.93 11.18 -10.40
CA THR A 115 10.32 11.61 -10.19
C THR A 115 10.73 11.52 -8.72
N ILE A 116 12.04 11.42 -8.48
CA ILE A 116 12.64 11.37 -7.15
C ILE A 116 13.75 12.42 -7.02
N LYS A 117 13.74 13.18 -5.93
CA LYS A 117 14.80 14.14 -5.58
C LYS A 117 15.89 13.46 -4.76
N TRP A 118 16.75 12.72 -5.44
CA TRP A 118 17.82 11.95 -4.80
C TRP A 118 19.08 12.81 -4.55
N ASN A 119 19.58 12.84 -3.32
CA ASN A 119 20.93 13.37 -3.06
C ASN A 119 21.97 12.27 -3.30
N LYS A 120 23.00 12.56 -4.12
CA LYS A 120 24.02 11.57 -4.49
C LYS A 120 24.84 11.05 -3.30
N ASP A 121 25.06 11.87 -2.28
CA ASP A 121 25.97 11.55 -1.17
C ASP A 121 25.25 10.81 -0.03
N ILE A 122 23.98 11.14 0.20
CA ILE A 122 23.22 10.67 1.37
C ILE A 122 21.85 10.06 1.03
N GLY A 123 21.45 10.03 -0.24
CA GLY A 123 20.15 9.54 -0.68
C GLY A 123 18.98 10.46 -0.33
N ILE A 124 17.88 9.89 0.15
CA ILE A 124 16.74 10.66 0.69
C ILE A 124 16.97 10.92 2.18
N LYS A 125 17.02 12.19 2.58
CA LYS A 125 17.06 12.52 4.02
C LYS A 125 15.76 12.09 4.69
N ARG A 126 15.86 11.61 5.94
CA ARG A 126 14.71 11.18 6.74
C ARG A 126 13.58 12.23 6.76
N ASN A 127 13.84 13.52 6.88
CA ASN A 127 12.79 14.56 6.90
C ASN A 127 12.82 15.44 5.65
N GLN A 128 13.18 14.87 4.49
CA GLN A 128 13.21 15.61 3.23
C GLN A 128 11.80 15.97 2.78
N ASP A 129 11.52 17.26 2.61
CA ASP A 129 10.29 17.80 2.02
C ASP A 129 10.21 17.47 0.52
N LYS A 130 9.03 17.03 0.08
CA LYS A 130 8.69 16.67 -1.31
C LYS A 130 9.80 15.88 -2.01
N PRO A 131 10.23 14.73 -1.46
CA PRO A 131 11.30 13.91 -2.02
C PRO A 131 10.84 13.15 -3.26
N TYR A 132 9.53 12.94 -3.42
CA TYR A 132 8.91 12.20 -4.51
C TYR A 132 7.88 13.08 -5.21
N ASN A 133 7.63 12.80 -6.48
CA ASN A 133 6.49 13.33 -7.21
C ASN A 133 5.90 12.16 -7.97
N PHE A 134 4.70 11.73 -7.61
CA PHE A 134 3.89 10.72 -8.28
C PHE A 134 2.51 10.76 -7.64
N ARG A 135 1.49 10.21 -8.31
CA ARG A 135 0.18 9.98 -7.71
C ARG A 135 -0.56 8.89 -8.46
N PHE A 136 -1.35 8.11 -7.76
CA PHE A 136 -2.38 7.25 -8.32
C PHE A 136 -3.45 6.99 -7.26
N GLU A 137 -4.57 6.43 -7.70
CA GLU A 137 -5.68 6.10 -6.82
C GLU A 137 -5.94 4.60 -6.87
N ILE A 138 -6.29 4.02 -5.72
CA ILE A 138 -6.75 2.64 -5.61
C ILE A 138 -8.16 2.70 -5.07
N ASP A 139 -9.12 2.31 -5.89
CA ASP A 139 -10.52 2.17 -5.52
C ASP A 139 -10.80 0.72 -5.15
N ILE A 140 -11.33 0.49 -3.94
CA ILE A 140 -11.65 -0.83 -3.41
C ILE A 140 -13.12 -0.82 -2.98
N GLU A 141 -13.94 -1.69 -3.55
CA GLU A 141 -15.27 -1.98 -3.03
C GLU A 141 -15.18 -3.22 -2.15
N TYR A 142 -15.48 -3.06 -0.87
CA TYR A 142 -15.71 -4.16 0.05
C TYR A 142 -17.19 -4.46 0.15
N GLN A 143 -17.54 -5.75 0.21
CA GLN A 143 -18.82 -6.21 0.72
C GLN A 143 -18.56 -6.87 2.07
N GLY A 144 -19.34 -6.49 3.07
CA GLY A 144 -19.09 -7.02 4.40
C GLY A 144 -20.25 -6.97 5.35
N ASN A 145 -19.93 -7.35 6.57
CA ASN A 145 -20.77 -7.20 7.74
C ASN A 145 -19.93 -6.94 8.98
N TYR A 146 -20.56 -6.30 9.95
CA TYR A 146 -20.08 -6.01 11.28
C TYR A 146 -21.15 -6.47 12.26
N LYS A 147 -20.74 -7.11 13.36
CA LYS A 147 -21.64 -7.42 14.47
C LYS A 147 -20.91 -7.24 15.78
N LEU A 148 -21.45 -6.40 16.66
CA LEU A 148 -20.94 -6.28 18.02
C LEU A 148 -21.13 -7.57 18.80
N SER A 149 -20.19 -7.83 19.70
CA SER A 149 -20.36 -8.81 20.77
C SER A 149 -21.60 -8.45 21.61
N TRP A 150 -22.24 -9.46 22.20
CA TRP A 150 -23.51 -9.31 22.93
C TRP A 150 -23.49 -8.17 23.97
N LEU A 151 -22.43 -8.06 24.78
CA LEU A 151 -22.32 -7.04 25.82
C LEU A 151 -22.19 -5.63 25.23
N GLU A 152 -21.39 -5.47 24.18
CA GLU A 152 -21.17 -4.17 23.53
C GLU A 152 -22.39 -3.74 22.71
N ALA A 153 -23.15 -4.67 22.13
CA ALA A 153 -24.39 -4.38 21.43
C ALA A 153 -25.45 -3.76 22.35
N ILE A 154 -25.48 -4.15 23.63
CA ILE A 154 -26.36 -3.53 24.64
C ILE A 154 -25.92 -2.10 24.92
N ILE A 155 -24.63 -1.86 25.10
CA ILE A 155 -24.07 -0.52 25.37
C ILE A 155 -24.26 0.40 24.15
N ALA A 156 -24.05 -0.13 22.95
CA ALA A 156 -24.14 0.60 21.69
C ALA A 156 -25.53 1.16 21.40
N LYS A 157 -26.60 0.46 21.83
CA LYS A 157 -27.97 0.98 21.77
C LYS A 157 -28.14 2.32 22.49
N PHE A 158 -27.40 2.55 23.57
CA PHE A 158 -27.45 3.81 24.31
C PHE A 158 -26.56 4.90 23.72
N SER A 159 -25.55 4.55 22.93
CA SER A 159 -24.65 5.51 22.27
C SER A 159 -25.00 5.82 20.81
N GLY A 160 -26.09 5.23 20.28
CA GLY A 160 -26.49 5.41 18.88
C GLY A 160 -25.56 4.73 17.87
N ILE A 161 -24.73 3.78 18.32
CA ILE A 161 -23.86 3.00 17.45
C ILE A 161 -24.67 1.77 16.97
N PRO A 162 -24.78 1.53 15.65
CA PRO A 162 -25.50 0.37 15.16
C PRO A 162 -24.82 -0.92 15.64
N GLY A 163 -25.60 -1.79 16.30
CA GLY A 163 -25.08 -3.05 16.85
C GLY A 163 -24.64 -4.05 15.79
N GLU A 164 -25.11 -3.87 14.56
CA GLU A 164 -24.72 -4.63 13.38
C GLU A 164 -24.80 -3.76 12.13
N TRP A 165 -24.00 -4.11 11.12
CA TRP A 165 -24.06 -3.52 9.78
C TRP A 165 -23.84 -4.62 8.75
N LYS A 166 -24.47 -4.52 7.59
CA LYS A 166 -24.21 -5.38 6.44
C LYS A 166 -24.41 -4.56 5.18
N GLY A 167 -23.38 -4.44 4.35
CA GLY A 167 -23.47 -3.59 3.18
C GLY A 167 -22.17 -3.48 2.41
N LYS A 168 -22.14 -2.46 1.55
CA LYS A 168 -20.97 -2.09 0.76
C LYS A 168 -20.19 -0.97 1.44
N LEU A 169 -18.87 -1.10 1.42
CA LEU A 169 -17.93 -0.08 1.88
C LEU A 169 -16.98 0.24 0.73
N ASN A 170 -17.01 1.48 0.26
CA ASN A 170 -16.09 1.96 -0.76
C ASN A 170 -14.92 2.65 -0.07
N LEU A 171 -13.74 2.09 -0.28
CA LEU A 171 -12.48 2.61 0.20
C LEU A 171 -11.68 3.13 -1.00
N LYS A 172 -11.26 4.39 -0.94
CA LYS A 172 -10.33 4.98 -1.89
C LYS A 172 -9.02 5.29 -1.17
N PHE A 173 -7.93 4.78 -1.71
CA PHE A 173 -6.60 5.27 -1.42
C PHE A 173 -6.16 6.27 -2.47
N ILE A 174 -5.70 7.44 -2.04
CA ILE A 174 -4.89 8.33 -2.87
C ILE A 174 -3.46 8.14 -2.41
N VAL A 175 -2.63 7.56 -3.28
CA VAL A 175 -1.23 7.24 -2.99
C VAL A 175 -0.37 8.20 -3.79
N ASP A 176 0.44 9.00 -3.11
CA ASP A 176 1.23 10.03 -3.78
C ASP A 176 2.57 10.30 -3.08
N GLY A 177 3.30 11.28 -3.62
CA GLY A 177 4.60 11.72 -3.13
C GLY A 177 4.58 13.01 -2.32
N ASP A 178 3.40 13.56 -1.96
CA ASP A 178 3.25 14.91 -1.38
C ASP A 178 3.57 14.94 0.13
N LEU A 179 4.80 14.51 0.46
CA LEU A 179 5.38 14.65 1.80
C LEU A 179 5.79 16.11 2.03
N SER A 180 4.79 16.95 2.28
CA SER A 180 4.97 18.36 2.59
C SER A 180 5.76 18.58 3.89
N TRP A 181 6.32 19.78 4.01
CA TRP A 181 7.05 20.24 5.20
C TRP A 181 6.27 19.99 6.50
N GLU A 182 4.97 20.26 6.49
CA GLU A 182 4.06 20.10 7.62
C GLU A 182 3.93 18.64 8.09
N ILE A 183 4.10 17.68 7.17
CA ILE A 183 4.08 16.25 7.49
C ILE A 183 5.44 15.82 8.02
N VAL A 184 6.53 16.14 7.30
CA VAL A 184 7.87 15.64 7.64
C VAL A 184 8.47 16.27 8.91
N GLN A 185 7.92 17.39 9.39
CA GLN A 185 8.32 18.02 10.66
C GLN A 185 7.55 17.50 11.89
N LYS A 186 6.53 16.66 11.72
CA LYS A 186 5.83 16.08 12.86
C LYS A 186 6.80 15.22 13.68
N PRO A 187 6.89 15.41 15.01
CA PRO A 187 7.85 14.69 15.86
C PRO A 187 7.73 13.16 15.76
N ASP A 188 6.50 12.67 15.56
CA ASP A 188 6.16 11.26 15.45
C ASP A 188 6.01 10.77 14.00
N TYR A 189 6.29 11.62 13.01
CA TYR A 189 6.31 11.15 11.63
C TYR A 189 7.59 10.36 11.37
N PRO A 190 7.50 9.14 10.82
CA PRO A 190 8.69 8.29 10.69
C PRO A 190 9.63 8.75 9.55
N GLY A 191 9.31 9.85 8.86
CA GLY A 191 10.14 10.48 7.83
C GLY A 191 10.04 9.83 6.44
N SER A 192 10.49 10.52 5.40
CA SER A 192 10.71 10.05 4.03
C SER A 192 11.69 8.86 3.99
N LEU A 193 11.37 7.82 3.22
CA LEU A 193 12.21 6.62 3.07
C LEU A 193 12.20 6.08 1.64
N PHE A 194 13.37 5.96 1.02
CA PHE A 194 13.65 5.22 -0.21
C PHE A 194 15.06 4.63 -0.06
N GLN A 195 15.16 3.33 0.24
CA GLN A 195 16.43 2.72 0.64
C GLN A 195 16.53 1.26 0.18
N PHE A 196 17.71 0.91 -0.35
CA PHE A 196 18.06 -0.49 -0.59
C PHE A 196 18.54 -1.13 0.71
N ASP A 197 17.90 -2.23 1.12
CA ASP A 197 18.29 -3.08 2.24
C ASP A 197 18.83 -4.41 1.67
N ASP A 198 20.16 -4.54 1.64
CA ASP A 198 20.84 -5.74 1.11
C ASP A 198 20.64 -6.98 1.98
N GLN A 199 20.51 -6.80 3.29
CA GLN A 199 20.37 -7.92 4.22
C GLN A 199 19.01 -8.59 4.04
N LYS A 200 17.96 -7.79 3.87
CA LYS A 200 16.60 -8.28 3.64
C LYS A 200 16.24 -8.46 2.17
N GLN A 201 17.11 -8.01 1.26
CA GLN A 201 16.88 -7.99 -0.19
C GLN A 201 15.61 -7.20 -0.58
N GLN A 202 15.46 -6.00 0.01
CA GLN A 202 14.30 -5.15 -0.16
C GLN A 202 14.69 -3.76 -0.71
N LEU A 203 13.79 -3.16 -1.49
CA LEU A 203 13.81 -1.74 -1.79
C LEU A 203 12.69 -1.05 -1.01
N LEU A 204 13.01 -0.64 0.20
CA LEU A 204 12.08 -0.02 1.13
C LEU A 204 11.64 1.35 0.61
N PHE A 205 10.33 1.55 0.54
CA PHE A 205 9.72 2.79 0.09
C PHE A 205 8.52 3.12 0.94
N LYS A 206 8.54 4.30 1.56
CA LYS A 206 7.40 4.77 2.35
C LYS A 206 6.44 5.58 1.49
N LEU A 207 5.18 5.21 1.56
CA LEU A 207 4.11 5.88 0.83
C LEU A 207 3.53 7.02 1.65
N HIS A 208 3.09 8.07 0.96
CA HIS A 208 2.06 8.96 1.49
C HIS A 208 0.70 8.44 1.03
N VAL A 209 -0.25 8.35 1.95
CA VAL A 209 -1.57 7.78 1.67
C VAL A 209 -2.65 8.61 2.35
N TRP A 210 -3.64 8.98 1.55
CA TRP A 210 -4.95 9.36 2.03
C TRP A 210 -5.91 8.19 1.87
N GLU A 211 -6.62 7.87 2.93
CA GLU A 211 -7.72 6.94 2.99
C GLU A 211 -9.05 7.72 3.00
N LYS A 212 -9.98 7.32 2.13
CA LYS A 212 -11.33 7.86 2.09
C LYS A 212 -12.33 6.72 2.09
N ILE A 213 -13.16 6.65 3.12
CA ILE A 213 -14.20 5.62 3.26
C ILE A 213 -15.57 6.26 3.05
N THR A 214 -16.41 5.58 2.27
CA THR A 214 -17.83 5.90 2.14
C THR A 214 -18.67 4.63 2.23
N VAL A 215 -19.82 4.73 2.90
CA VAL A 215 -20.81 3.66 3.05
C VAL A 215 -22.21 4.24 2.79
N GLN A 216 -23.15 3.42 2.32
CA GLN A 216 -24.51 3.89 2.00
C GLN A 216 -25.35 4.11 3.26
N GLU A 217 -25.26 3.23 4.26
CA GLU A 217 -25.95 3.39 5.55
C GLU A 217 -25.49 4.66 6.30
N PRO A 218 -26.39 5.64 6.55
CA PRO A 218 -26.03 6.89 7.22
C PRO A 218 -25.50 6.69 8.64
N GLU A 219 -26.11 5.82 9.44
CA GLU A 219 -25.69 5.57 10.83
C GLU A 219 -24.27 5.00 10.91
N PHE A 220 -23.96 4.05 10.02
CA PHE A 220 -22.61 3.49 9.95
C PHE A 220 -21.61 4.51 9.40
N MET A 221 -22.02 5.36 8.46
CA MET A 221 -21.18 6.47 7.98
C MET A 221 -20.84 7.47 9.10
N GLU A 222 -21.80 7.80 9.98
CA GLU A 222 -21.54 8.67 11.13
C GLU A 222 -20.55 8.03 12.12
N LEU A 223 -20.62 6.71 12.32
CA LEU A 223 -19.59 5.99 13.08
C LEU A 223 -18.21 6.13 12.43
N ILE A 224 -18.10 5.90 11.12
CA ILE A 224 -16.84 6.05 10.35
C ILE A 224 -16.29 7.49 10.47
N LYS A 225 -17.17 8.50 10.42
CA LYS A 225 -16.80 9.91 10.64
C LYS A 225 -16.33 10.19 12.06
N SER A 226 -16.99 9.63 13.07
CA SER A 226 -16.64 9.82 14.48
C SER A 226 -15.22 9.34 14.80
N GLN A 227 -14.73 8.34 14.07
CA GLN A 227 -13.38 7.79 14.17
C GLN A 227 -12.39 8.45 13.20
N ASN A 228 -12.83 9.50 12.47
CA ASN A 228 -12.08 10.18 11.42
C ASN A 228 -11.61 9.27 10.27
N LEU A 229 -12.23 8.10 10.07
CA LEU A 229 -11.84 7.14 9.03
C LEU A 229 -12.39 7.53 7.64
N HIS A 230 -13.42 8.37 7.59
CA HIS A 230 -14.02 8.83 6.32
C HIS A 230 -13.03 9.61 5.43
N ASN A 231 -12.03 10.26 6.03
CA ASN A 231 -11.01 11.05 5.35
C ASN A 231 -9.77 11.13 6.23
N LEU A 232 -8.99 10.05 6.22
CA LEU A 232 -7.81 9.88 7.05
C LEU A 232 -6.55 10.06 6.21
N GLU A 233 -5.68 10.97 6.62
CA GLU A 233 -4.33 11.06 6.07
C GLU A 233 -3.34 10.42 7.03
N LEU A 234 -2.51 9.52 6.51
CA LEU A 234 -1.52 8.82 7.33
C LEU A 234 -0.32 9.74 7.63
N ARG A 235 -0.45 10.52 8.70
CA ARG A 235 0.54 11.53 9.13
C ARG A 235 1.27 11.21 10.43
N THR A 236 0.94 10.09 11.09
CA THR A 236 1.44 9.78 12.45
C THR A 236 1.75 8.29 12.58
N GLU A 237 2.54 7.93 13.59
CA GLU A 237 2.78 6.52 13.92
C GLU A 237 1.54 5.77 14.39
N SER A 238 0.51 6.46 14.90
CA SER A 238 -0.75 5.80 15.26
C SER A 238 -1.47 5.22 14.05
N THR A 239 -1.23 5.78 12.85
CA THR A 239 -1.76 5.32 11.57
C THR A 239 -0.59 5.10 10.61
N LYS A 240 0.37 4.26 11.02
CA LYS A 240 1.70 4.10 10.40
C LYS A 240 1.61 4.15 8.87
N PRO A 241 2.23 5.15 8.21
CA PRO A 241 2.34 5.16 6.77
C PRO A 241 2.99 3.85 6.30
N PRO A 242 2.43 3.17 5.28
CA PRO A 242 2.93 1.88 4.86
C PRO A 242 4.33 2.03 4.26
N VAL A 243 5.20 1.08 4.61
CA VAL A 243 6.49 0.87 3.94
C VAL A 243 6.34 -0.38 3.09
N VAL A 244 6.55 -0.22 1.80
CA VAL A 244 6.47 -1.31 0.83
C VAL A 244 7.86 -1.65 0.31
N ASP A 245 8.03 -2.89 -0.14
CA ASP A 245 9.21 -3.30 -0.91
C ASP A 245 8.93 -3.18 -2.40
N LEU A 246 9.34 -2.08 -3.04
CA LEU A 246 9.12 -1.87 -4.48
C LEU A 246 9.76 -2.96 -5.35
N ALA A 247 10.87 -3.56 -4.90
CA ALA A 247 11.51 -4.63 -5.63
C ALA A 247 10.62 -5.87 -5.68
N SER A 248 9.86 -6.18 -4.62
CA SER A 248 8.88 -7.28 -4.62
C SER A 248 7.81 -7.11 -5.68
N TYR A 249 7.26 -5.90 -5.87
CA TYR A 249 6.23 -5.68 -6.89
C TYR A 249 6.78 -5.88 -8.30
N LEU A 250 7.97 -5.33 -8.58
CA LEU A 250 8.64 -5.57 -9.85
C LEU A 250 8.98 -7.06 -10.04
N HIS A 251 9.47 -7.72 -9.00
CA HIS A 251 9.81 -9.14 -9.04
C HIS A 251 8.58 -10.00 -9.35
N TYR A 252 7.45 -9.71 -8.72
CA TYR A 252 6.17 -10.34 -9.02
C TYR A 252 5.79 -10.19 -10.50
N GLN A 253 5.88 -8.97 -11.05
CA GLN A 253 5.61 -8.73 -12.47
C GLN A 253 6.58 -9.48 -13.39
N LEU A 254 7.85 -9.58 -13.02
CA LEU A 254 8.85 -10.34 -13.77
C LEU A 254 8.54 -11.84 -13.75
N LEU A 255 8.20 -12.41 -12.60
CA LEU A 255 7.92 -13.85 -12.46
C LEU A 255 6.63 -14.27 -13.17
N LYS A 256 5.57 -13.45 -13.08
CA LYS A 256 4.28 -13.76 -13.72
C LYS A 256 4.40 -13.93 -15.24
N LEU A 257 5.28 -13.16 -15.89
CA LEU A 257 5.55 -13.29 -17.33
C LEU A 257 6.32 -14.56 -17.73
N ASN A 258 6.92 -15.30 -16.80
CA ASN A 258 7.53 -16.59 -17.11
C ASN A 258 6.49 -17.73 -17.13
N GLN A 259 5.26 -17.46 -16.68
CA GLN A 259 4.18 -18.45 -16.63
C GLN A 259 3.26 -18.37 -17.85
N GLN A 260 3.49 -17.41 -18.76
CA GLN A 260 2.79 -17.25 -20.04
C GLN A 260 3.68 -17.78 -21.18
#